data_AF-A0A2V8HBN4-F1
#
_entry.id   AF-A0A2V8HBN4-F1
#
_cell.length_a   1.000
_cell.length_b   1.000
_cell.length_c   1.000
_cell.angle_alpha   90.00
_cell.angle_beta   90.00
_cell.angle_gamma   90.00
#
_symmetry.space_group_name_H-M   'P 1'
#
loop_
_entity.id
_entity.type
_entity.pdbx_description
1 polymer ?
#
loop_
_entity_poly.entity_id
_entity_poly.type
_entity_poly.pdbx_seq_one_letter_code
_entity_poly.pdbx_strand_id
1 'polypeptide(L)'
;MFAQGRGGGAGAQQPGRVGAIKDLTGYWVSVVSEQWHVRMMVPPRGDTEMLPVNAEARRITNTWDPAKDEAAGEACRSYGAPTLMRVPGRLHITWADDNTLKIDADSGTQTRLLHFEAGGAGRAGEAG
;
A
#
# COMPACT_ATOMS: atom_id res chain seq x y z
N MET A 1 46.42 31.32 13.44
CA MET A 1 45.50 32.05 12.54
C MET A 1 44.97 31.07 11.52
N PHE A 2 43.64 31.02 11.40
CA PHE A 2 42.78 30.35 10.41
C PHE A 2 42.59 28.82 10.44
N ALA A 3 41.35 28.48 10.78
CA ALA A 3 40.67 27.21 10.68
C ALA A 3 40.10 26.98 9.28
N GLN A 4 39.74 25.74 8.95
CA GLN A 4 38.67 25.44 8.01
C GLN A 4 38.04 24.08 8.34
N GLY A 5 36.87 24.13 8.99
CA GLY A 5 36.00 22.99 9.17
C GLY A 5 35.41 22.55 7.83
N ARG A 6 35.47 21.26 7.55
CA ARG A 6 34.78 20.64 6.43
C ARG A 6 33.37 20.27 6.89
N GLY A 7 32.51 21.27 7.00
CA GLY A 7 31.07 21.08 7.11
C GLY A 7 30.54 20.63 5.76
N GLY A 8 30.51 19.32 5.51
CA GLY A 8 29.76 18.76 4.39
C GLY A 8 28.28 18.97 4.66
N GLY A 9 27.72 20.05 4.11
CA GLY A 9 26.27 20.22 4.07
C GLY A 9 25.70 19.10 3.21
N ALA A 10 25.03 18.13 3.83
CA ALA A 10 23.97 17.43 3.15
C ALA A 10 23.01 18.52 2.66
N GLY A 11 22.91 18.70 1.34
CA GLY A 11 21.91 19.62 0.78
C GLY A 11 20.56 19.28 1.40
N ALA A 12 19.80 20.30 1.80
CA ALA A 12 18.49 20.10 2.39
C ALA A 12 17.69 19.14 1.50
N GLN A 13 17.24 18.01 2.07
CA GLN A 13 16.40 17.05 1.38
C GLN A 13 15.17 17.81 0.85
N GLN A 14 14.94 17.80 -0.46
CA GLN A 14 13.79 18.49 -1.04
C GLN A 14 12.48 17.91 -0.47
N PRO A 15 11.43 18.73 -0.26
CA PRO A 15 10.11 18.25 0.12
C PRO A 15 9.61 17.16 -0.85
N GLY A 16 8.83 16.20 -0.35
CA GLY A 16 8.40 15.02 -1.11
C GLY A 16 7.84 15.34 -2.49
N ARG A 17 6.98 16.37 -2.59
CA ARG A 17 6.38 16.83 -3.85
C ARG A 17 7.42 17.37 -4.84
N VAL A 18 8.36 18.19 -4.35
CA VAL A 18 9.39 18.84 -5.18
C VAL A 18 10.47 17.84 -5.60
N GLY A 19 10.81 16.90 -4.70
CA GLY A 19 11.79 15.85 -4.93
C GLY A 19 11.26 14.63 -5.69
N ALA A 20 9.96 14.57 -5.99
CA ALA A 20 9.36 13.44 -6.68
C ALA A 20 9.92 13.30 -8.11
N ILE A 21 10.53 12.15 -8.40
CA ILE A 21 11.07 11.83 -9.73
C ILE A 21 9.95 11.73 -10.78
N LYS A 22 8.74 11.36 -10.32
CA LYS A 22 7.54 11.29 -11.15
C LYS A 22 6.36 11.82 -10.36
N ASP A 23 5.63 12.75 -10.97
CA ASP A 23 4.31 13.14 -10.47
C ASP A 23 3.27 12.09 -10.88
N LEU A 24 2.59 11.52 -9.89
CA LEU A 24 1.55 10.51 -10.05
C LEU A 24 0.14 11.10 -9.87
N THR A 25 0.00 12.41 -9.68
CA THR A 25 -1.30 13.06 -9.52
C THR A 25 -2.24 12.78 -10.69
N GLY A 26 -3.52 12.65 -10.39
CA GLY A 26 -4.57 12.42 -11.38
C GLY A 26 -5.45 11.20 -11.09
N TYR A 27 -6.22 10.82 -12.09
CA TYR A 27 -7.15 9.70 -12.05
C TYR A 27 -6.54 8.47 -12.70
N TRP A 28 -6.60 7.36 -11.98
CA TRP A 28 -6.07 6.07 -12.42
C TRP A 28 -7.17 5.02 -12.42
N VAL A 29 -7.04 4.05 -13.32
CA VAL A 29 -7.92 2.89 -13.41
C VAL A 29 -7.10 1.62 -13.53
N SER A 30 -7.52 0.58 -12.82
CA SER A 30 -6.95 -0.74 -12.97
C SER A 30 -7.35 -1.34 -14.31
N VAL A 31 -6.36 -1.60 -15.17
CA VAL A 31 -6.55 -2.42 -16.37
C VAL A 31 -6.17 -3.85 -16.02
N VAL A 32 -7.13 -4.77 -16.08
CA VAL A 32 -6.92 -6.20 -15.76
C VAL A 32 -6.75 -6.97 -17.06
N SER A 33 -5.49 -7.14 -17.49
CA SER A 33 -5.13 -7.90 -18.70
C SER A 33 -4.62 -9.31 -18.41
N GLU A 34 -4.22 -9.59 -17.17
CA GLU A 34 -3.63 -10.87 -16.75
C GLU A 34 -4.22 -11.30 -15.40
N GLN A 35 -4.05 -12.59 -15.07
CA GLN A 35 -4.40 -13.15 -13.75
C GLN A 35 -5.86 -12.84 -13.35
N TRP A 36 -6.76 -12.84 -14.33
CA TRP A 36 -8.15 -12.43 -14.18
C TRP A 36 -8.84 -13.19 -13.04
N HIS A 37 -8.60 -14.51 -12.94
CA HIS A 37 -9.27 -15.40 -11.99
C HIS A 37 -8.99 -15.04 -10.53
N VAL A 38 -7.76 -14.63 -10.21
CA VAL A 38 -7.38 -14.19 -8.85
C VAL A 38 -7.61 -12.69 -8.59
N ARG A 39 -7.98 -11.93 -9.63
CA ARG A 39 -8.20 -10.47 -9.55
C ARG A 39 -9.67 -10.08 -9.55
N MET A 40 -10.52 -10.88 -10.18
CA MET A 40 -11.95 -10.57 -10.41
C MET A 40 -12.91 -11.51 -9.68
N MET A 41 -12.42 -12.62 -9.15
CA MET A 41 -13.23 -13.57 -8.37
C MET A 41 -12.68 -13.70 -6.96
N VAL A 42 -13.56 -14.09 -6.04
CA VAL A 42 -13.15 -14.59 -4.73
C VAL A 42 -12.45 -15.94 -4.95
N PRO A 43 -11.19 -16.12 -4.51
CA PRO A 43 -10.48 -17.37 -4.69
C PRO A 43 -11.19 -18.55 -4.00
N PRO A 44 -11.10 -19.77 -4.55
CA PRO A 44 -11.51 -20.96 -3.82
C PRO A 44 -10.71 -21.16 -2.52
N ARG A 45 -11.27 -21.92 -1.57
CA ARG A 45 -10.54 -22.37 -0.38
C ARG A 45 -9.24 -23.05 -0.78
N GLY A 46 -8.14 -22.70 -0.10
CA GLY A 46 -6.83 -23.29 -0.32
C GLY A 46 -6.08 -22.78 -1.56
N ASP A 47 -6.62 -21.81 -2.29
CA ASP A 47 -5.92 -21.23 -3.44
C ASP A 47 -4.69 -20.40 -3.01
N THR A 48 -3.53 -20.78 -3.53
CA THR A 48 -2.24 -20.13 -3.27
C THR A 48 -1.42 -19.91 -4.55
N GLU A 49 -2.06 -19.88 -5.73
CA GLU A 49 -1.36 -19.93 -7.03
C GLU A 49 -0.33 -18.81 -7.23
N MET A 50 -0.53 -17.64 -6.60
CA MET A 50 0.34 -16.45 -6.72
C MET A 50 1.15 -16.13 -5.45
N LEU A 51 1.19 -17.02 -4.46
CA LEU A 51 1.80 -16.76 -3.17
C LEU A 51 2.82 -17.85 -2.80
N PRO A 52 4.09 -17.49 -2.50
CA PRO A 52 4.97 -18.42 -1.81
C PRO A 52 4.44 -18.62 -0.39
N VAL A 53 4.06 -19.86 -0.05
CA VAL A 53 3.46 -20.19 1.25
C VAL A 53 4.30 -21.20 2.02
N ASN A 54 4.51 -20.93 3.30
CA ASN A 54 5.04 -21.90 4.25
C ASN A 54 3.92 -22.83 4.76
N ALA A 55 4.26 -23.76 5.66
CA ALA A 55 3.30 -24.71 6.21
C ALA A 55 2.11 -24.03 6.92
N GLU A 56 2.37 -22.94 7.63
CA GLU A 56 1.32 -22.22 8.36
C GLU A 56 0.36 -21.48 7.43
N ALA A 57 0.87 -20.79 6.41
CA ALA A 57 0.05 -20.16 5.39
C ALA A 57 -0.80 -21.20 4.62
N ARG A 58 -0.25 -22.38 4.35
CA ARG A 58 -1.01 -23.49 3.74
C ARG A 58 -2.11 -24.02 4.66
N ARG A 59 -1.86 -24.11 5.96
CA ARG A 59 -2.87 -24.48 6.95
C ARG A 59 -4.01 -23.45 6.97
N ILE A 60 -3.68 -22.17 7.09
CA ILE A 60 -4.66 -21.07 7.16
C ILE A 60 -5.56 -21.07 5.91
N THR A 61 -4.97 -21.08 4.72
CA THR A 61 -5.70 -21.04 3.43
C THR A 61 -6.62 -22.26 3.24
N ASN A 62 -6.18 -23.45 3.65
CA ASN A 62 -7.02 -24.66 3.59
C ASN A 62 -8.16 -24.67 4.62
N THR A 63 -8.03 -23.95 5.73
CA THR A 63 -9.08 -23.87 6.76
C THR A 63 -10.03 -22.69 6.59
N TRP A 64 -9.74 -21.78 5.66
CA TRP A 64 -10.57 -20.60 5.41
C TRP A 64 -11.94 -20.97 4.83
N ASP A 65 -12.97 -20.28 5.30
CA ASP A 65 -14.37 -20.50 4.89
C ASP A 65 -14.99 -19.18 4.39
N PRO A 66 -15.13 -19.01 3.06
CA PRO A 66 -15.66 -17.78 2.49
C PRO A 66 -17.12 -17.50 2.90
N ALA A 67 -17.93 -18.55 3.10
CA ALA A 67 -19.34 -18.37 3.49
C ALA A 67 -19.46 -17.83 4.92
N LYS A 68 -18.55 -18.23 5.81
CA LYS A 68 -18.48 -17.71 7.17
C LYS A 68 -18.07 -16.23 7.18
N ASP A 69 -17.08 -15.85 6.38
CA ASP A 69 -16.64 -14.46 6.28
C ASP A 69 -17.75 -13.57 5.70
N GLU A 70 -18.48 -14.05 4.69
CA GLU A 70 -19.63 -13.33 4.13
C GLU A 70 -20.75 -13.15 5.17
N ALA A 71 -21.12 -14.22 5.89
CA ALA A 71 -22.11 -14.16 6.96
C ALA A 71 -21.70 -13.23 8.12
N ALA A 72 -20.40 -13.12 8.38
CA ALA A 72 -19.83 -12.22 9.39
C ALA A 72 -19.64 -10.78 8.88
N GLY A 73 -19.90 -10.49 7.61
CA GLY A 73 -19.70 -9.16 7.01
C GLY A 73 -18.22 -8.80 6.78
N GLU A 74 -17.34 -9.80 6.72
CA GLU A 74 -15.88 -9.63 6.66
C GLU A 74 -15.34 -9.50 5.22
N ALA A 75 -16.21 -9.42 4.22
CA ALA A 75 -15.84 -9.21 2.82
C ALA A 75 -14.95 -7.96 2.62
N CYS A 76 -15.08 -6.96 3.50
CA CYS A 76 -14.29 -5.74 3.46
C CYS A 76 -12.79 -5.95 3.77
N ARG A 77 -12.40 -7.08 4.38
CA ARG A 77 -10.99 -7.40 4.69
C ARG A 77 -10.10 -7.42 3.45
N SER A 78 -10.67 -7.73 2.27
CA SER A 78 -9.96 -7.67 0.99
C SER A 78 -9.43 -6.26 0.67
N TYR A 79 -10.08 -5.20 1.15
CA TYR A 79 -9.68 -3.80 0.91
C TYR A 79 -8.65 -3.28 1.94
N GLY A 80 -8.11 -4.15 2.79
CA GLY A 80 -7.04 -3.82 3.71
C GLY A 80 -5.76 -3.38 3.00
N ALA A 81 -4.86 -2.72 3.74
CA ALA A 81 -3.57 -2.26 3.24
C ALA A 81 -2.75 -3.29 2.41
N PRO A 82 -2.66 -4.58 2.76
CA PRO A 82 -1.84 -5.52 1.99
C PRO A 82 -2.40 -5.87 0.60
N THR A 83 -3.72 -5.72 0.39
CA THR A 83 -4.39 -6.26 -0.81
C THR A 83 -5.12 -5.19 -1.63
N LEU A 84 -5.42 -4.01 -1.08
CA LEU A 84 -6.19 -2.96 -1.78
C LEU A 84 -5.65 -2.64 -3.18
N MET A 85 -4.33 -2.52 -3.34
CA MET A 85 -3.70 -2.23 -4.64
C MET A 85 -3.76 -3.42 -5.62
N ARG A 86 -4.06 -4.63 -5.11
CA ARG A 86 -4.35 -5.82 -5.91
C ARG A 86 -5.82 -5.96 -6.29
N VAL A 87 -6.72 -5.15 -5.75
CA VAL A 87 -8.13 -5.15 -6.15
C VAL A 87 -8.31 -4.22 -7.36
N PRO A 88 -9.01 -4.65 -8.42
CA PRO A 88 -9.35 -3.77 -9.53
C PRO A 88 -10.24 -2.61 -9.08
N GLY A 89 -9.81 -1.39 -9.35
CA GLY A 89 -10.55 -0.19 -8.97
C GLY A 89 -10.02 1.08 -9.63
N ARG A 90 -10.55 2.22 -9.19
CA ARG A 90 -10.12 3.56 -9.57
C ARG A 90 -9.41 4.23 -8.40
N LEU A 91 -8.37 4.99 -8.73
CA LEU A 91 -7.66 5.81 -7.76
C LEU A 91 -7.72 7.27 -8.16
N HIS A 92 -7.80 8.15 -7.18
CA HIS A 92 -7.50 9.56 -7.33
C HIS A 92 -6.29 9.89 -6.44
N ILE A 93 -5.20 10.27 -7.09
CA ILE A 93 -3.94 10.57 -6.42
C ILE A 93 -3.76 12.08 -6.41
N THR A 94 -3.52 12.64 -5.23
CA THR A 94 -3.30 14.08 -5.03
C THR A 94 -2.24 14.30 -3.97
N TRP A 95 -1.56 15.44 -4.00
CA TRP A 95 -0.77 15.88 -2.86
C TRP A 95 -1.66 16.68 -1.91
N ALA A 96 -1.74 16.27 -0.65
CA ALA A 96 -2.45 17.02 0.40
C ALA A 96 -1.63 18.23 0.86
N ASP A 97 -0.30 18.07 0.90
CA ASP A 97 0.68 19.11 1.20
C ASP A 97 2.03 18.76 0.51
N ASP A 98 3.12 19.45 0.83
CA ASP A 98 4.43 19.25 0.18
C ASP A 98 5.10 17.92 0.54
N ASN A 99 4.65 17.24 1.59
CA ASN A 99 5.23 15.98 2.10
C ASN A 99 4.20 14.86 2.27
N THR A 100 2.93 15.06 1.94
CA THR A 100 1.89 14.04 2.08
C THR A 100 1.20 13.77 0.75
N LEU A 101 1.37 12.54 0.23
CA LEU A 101 0.62 12.05 -0.92
C LEU A 101 -0.64 11.33 -0.44
N LYS A 102 -1.79 11.72 -0.99
CA LYS A 102 -3.09 11.15 -0.72
C LYS A 102 -3.53 10.28 -1.89
N ILE A 103 -4.01 9.07 -1.58
CA ILE A 103 -4.56 8.11 -2.53
C ILE A 103 -5.97 7.77 -2.07
N ASP A 104 -6.98 8.19 -2.83
CA ASP A 104 -8.37 7.79 -2.63
C ASP A 104 -8.68 6.61 -3.56
N ALA A 105 -9.18 5.51 -3.00
CA ALA A 105 -9.58 4.31 -3.73
C ALA A 105 -11.10 4.12 -3.65
N ASP A 106 -11.74 3.87 -4.79
CA ASP A 106 -13.18 3.55 -4.84
C ASP A 106 -13.49 2.21 -4.15
N SER A 107 -12.62 1.22 -4.39
CA SER A 107 -12.66 -0.11 -3.79
C SER A 107 -12.46 -0.02 -2.29
N GLY A 108 -13.49 -0.43 -1.53
CA GLY A 108 -13.52 -0.29 -0.08
C GLY A 108 -13.62 1.16 0.42
N THR A 109 -13.73 2.16 -0.47
CA THR A 109 -13.85 3.59 -0.13
C THR A 109 -12.76 4.05 0.84
N GLN A 110 -11.51 3.73 0.49
CA GLN A 110 -10.36 3.90 1.37
C GLN A 110 -9.53 5.11 0.97
N THR A 111 -9.11 5.90 1.96
CA THR A 111 -8.03 6.88 1.79
C THR A 111 -6.74 6.34 2.40
N ARG A 112 -5.63 6.50 1.69
CA ARG A 112 -4.27 6.20 2.17
C ARG A 112 -3.42 7.46 2.08
N LEU A 113 -2.67 7.74 3.13
CA LEU A 113 -1.72 8.84 3.19
C LEU A 113 -0.30 8.27 3.24
N LEU A 114 0.56 8.73 2.35
CA LEU A 114 1.99 8.44 2.35
C LEU A 114 2.72 9.71 2.75
N HIS A 115 3.43 9.66 3.88
CA HIS A 115 4.18 10.80 4.42
C HIS A 115 5.67 10.68 4.08
N PHE A 116 6.24 11.75 3.53
CA PHE A 116 7.62 11.89 3.11
C PHE A 116 8.32 12.91 4.02
N GLU A 117 8.62 12.51 5.25
CA GLU A 117 9.45 13.32 6.15
C GLU A 117 10.93 13.04 5.89
N ALA A 118 11.73 14.12 5.80
CA ALA A 118 13.19 14.02 5.79
C ALA A 118 13.69 13.62 7.20
N GLY A 119 13.79 12.31 7.46
CA GLY A 119 14.40 11.79 8.70
C GLY A 119 13.64 10.68 9.43
N GLY A 120 12.53 10.18 8.89
CA GLY A 120 11.80 9.06 9.48
C GLY A 120 12.39 7.69 9.14
N ALA A 121 13.58 7.36 9.66
CA ALA A 121 13.81 5.95 10.01
C ALA A 121 12.63 5.56 10.92
N GLY A 122 11.94 4.48 10.56
CA GLY A 122 10.59 4.17 11.05
C GLY A 122 10.42 4.40 12.55
N ARG A 123 9.20 4.79 12.94
CA ARG A 123 8.74 4.66 14.33
C ARG A 123 8.72 3.16 14.69
N ALA A 124 9.89 2.59 14.91
CA ALA A 124 10.08 1.40 15.71
C ALA A 124 9.97 1.88 17.17
N GLY A 125 8.75 1.84 17.69
CA GLY A 125 8.42 2.40 18.99
C GLY A 125 6.94 2.30 19.32
N GLU A 126 6.36 1.13 19.18
CA GLU A 126 5.24 0.74 20.05
C GLU A 126 5.77 -0.37 20.97
N ALA A 127 6.27 0.08 22.12
CA ALA A 127 6.36 -0.75 23.30
C ALA A 127 4.96 -0.79 23.93
N GLY A 128 4.43 -2.00 24.08
CA GLY A 128 3.22 -2.36 24.80
C GLY A 128 3.17 -3.86 24.95
#